data_AF-A0A2R5GG42-F1
#
_entry.id   AF-A0A2R5GG42-F1
#
_cell.length_a   1.000
_cell.length_b   1.000
_cell.length_c   1.000
_cell.angle_alpha   90.00
_cell.angle_beta   90.00
_cell.angle_gamma   90.00
#
_symmetry.space_group_name_H-M   'P 1'
#
loop_
_entity.id
_entity.type
_entity.pdbx_description
1 polymer ?
#
loop_
_entity_poly.entity_id
_entity_poly.type
_entity_poly.pdbx_seq_one_letter_code
_entity_poly.pdbx_strand_id
1 'polypeptide(L)'
;MPLPQGELLGSEEVQQNVSTRFEQACMELKAKGERQRAEKALKEQEEQRAAAREEARRPAKERLEYMKNSDDVFTADMYKRQSNQDEEDRDAVLDDDDELDALRLARINKMKKQKAQMQENLAKGHGVYDEVFEENFLKTVLASKFCVAHFFHEDFERCKIMDKHLKLLATNHVEARFFKINAEKALFFVEKLEIRTLPTVVFFQDGKAIDKLLGFNGLPNGDEFSTRDLEERIGITGCIKMERGFYEERADDAPKKVVSTITRGKVSRTEDFEDPFDD
;
A
#
# COMPACT_ATOMS: atom_id res chain seq x y z
N MET A 1 -71.98 75.76 39.45
CA MET A 1 -70.72 75.75 40.21
C MET A 1 -70.38 74.29 40.51
N PRO A 2 -69.18 73.79 40.15
CA PRO A 2 -68.78 72.41 40.37
C PRO A 2 -68.22 72.20 41.79
N LEU A 3 -68.33 70.98 42.31
CA LEU A 3 -67.68 70.50 43.53
C LEU A 3 -66.47 69.61 43.18
N PRO A 4 -65.44 69.52 44.04
CA PRO A 4 -64.13 69.00 43.67
C PRO A 4 -64.06 67.46 43.75
N GLN A 5 -63.22 66.89 42.89
CA GLN A 5 -62.88 65.48 42.83
C GLN A 5 -61.82 65.14 43.88
N GLY A 6 -62.04 64.07 44.65
CA GLY A 6 -61.06 63.47 45.54
C GLY A 6 -60.77 62.03 45.12
N GLU A 7 -59.46 61.76 45.01
CA GLU A 7 -58.73 60.49 45.17
C GLU A 7 -59.15 59.25 44.38
N LEU A 8 -58.22 58.72 43.57
CA LEU A 8 -57.97 57.29 43.29
C LEU A 8 -56.78 57.17 42.32
N LEU A 9 -55.54 57.26 42.83
CA LEU A 9 -54.31 57.14 42.00
C LEU A 9 -53.23 56.24 42.61
N GLY A 10 -53.56 55.43 43.63
CA GLY A 10 -52.57 54.67 44.41
C GLY A 10 -52.47 53.16 44.16
N SER A 11 -53.40 52.54 43.42
CA SER A 11 -53.50 51.07 43.37
C SER A 11 -52.90 50.40 42.14
N GLU A 12 -52.91 51.04 40.96
CA GLU A 12 -52.44 50.42 39.71
C GLU A 12 -50.91 50.45 39.53
N GLU A 13 -50.24 51.55 39.91
CA GLU A 13 -48.77 51.65 39.83
C GLU A 13 -48.05 50.73 40.83
N VAL A 14 -48.66 50.48 41.99
CA VAL A 14 -48.13 49.56 43.00
C VAL A 14 -48.26 48.11 42.52
N GLN A 15 -49.35 47.76 41.86
CA GLN A 15 -49.56 46.41 41.32
C GLN A 15 -48.64 46.10 40.13
N GLN A 16 -48.42 47.06 39.22
CA GLN A 16 -47.51 46.88 38.08
C GLN A 16 -46.04 46.73 38.52
N ASN A 17 -45.57 47.55 39.47
CA ASN A 17 -44.19 47.46 39.97
C ASN A 17 -43.88 46.15 40.71
N VAL A 18 -44.86 45.56 41.40
CA VAL A 18 -44.71 44.26 42.07
C VAL A 18 -44.66 43.13 41.04
N SER A 19 -45.47 43.19 39.98
CA SER A 19 -45.50 42.20 38.89
C SER A 19 -44.18 42.18 38.10
N THR A 20 -43.65 43.34 37.72
CA THR A 20 -42.40 43.44 36.96
C THR A 20 -41.19 42.96 37.77
N ARG A 21 -41.16 43.25 39.08
CA ARG A 21 -40.11 42.75 39.98
C ARG A 21 -40.18 41.24 40.16
N PHE A 22 -41.38 40.67 40.22
CA PHE A 22 -41.57 39.22 40.30
C PHE A 22 -41.12 38.52 39.01
N GLU A 23 -41.43 39.07 37.84
CA GLU A 23 -40.98 38.55 36.55
C GLU A 23 -39.45 38.62 36.39
N GLN A 24 -38.81 39.73 36.78
CA GLN A 24 -37.35 39.85 36.79
C GLN A 24 -36.70 38.82 37.73
N ALA A 25 -37.24 38.64 38.94
CA ALA A 25 -36.74 37.63 39.88
C ALA A 25 -36.89 36.21 39.32
N CYS A 26 -38.01 35.90 38.64
CA CYS A 26 -38.22 34.60 37.99
C CYS A 26 -37.26 34.36 36.81
N MET A 27 -36.95 35.38 36.00
CA MET A 27 -35.99 35.24 34.90
C MET A 27 -34.56 35.03 35.40
N GLU A 28 -34.13 35.74 36.44
CA GLU A 28 -32.80 35.54 37.03
C GLU A 28 -32.62 34.16 37.65
N LEU A 29 -33.67 33.61 38.28
CA LEU A 29 -33.65 32.25 38.84
C LEU A 29 -33.58 31.18 37.74
N LYS A 30 -34.28 31.37 36.62
CA LYS A 30 -34.18 30.48 35.45
C LYS A 30 -32.78 30.55 34.83
N ALA A 31 -32.23 31.75 34.62
CA ALA A 31 -30.89 31.93 34.06
C ALA A 31 -29.78 31.38 34.98
N LYS A 32 -29.91 31.53 36.30
CA LYS A 32 -28.98 30.91 37.26
C LYS A 32 -29.09 29.38 37.26
N GLY A 33 -30.31 28.83 37.15
CA GLY A 33 -30.53 27.39 37.04
C GLY A 33 -29.97 26.77 35.75
N GLU A 34 -30.12 27.46 34.61
CA GLU A 34 -29.58 27.02 33.32
C GLU A 34 -28.05 27.08 33.28
N ARG A 35 -27.45 28.13 33.86
CA ARG A 35 -25.98 28.22 34.00
C ARG A 35 -25.42 27.11 34.89
N GLN A 36 -26.06 26.82 36.02
CA GLN A 36 -25.64 25.72 36.90
C GLN A 36 -25.79 24.34 36.22
N ARG A 37 -26.83 24.14 35.40
CA ARG A 37 -26.99 22.90 34.63
C ARG A 37 -25.95 22.77 33.52
N ALA A 38 -25.62 23.86 32.82
CA ALA A 38 -24.59 23.87 31.78
C ALA A 38 -23.19 23.62 32.36
N GLU A 39 -22.86 24.25 33.49
CA GLU A 39 -21.57 24.08 34.17
C GLU A 39 -21.41 22.67 34.74
N LYS A 40 -22.49 22.09 35.29
CA LYS A 40 -22.51 20.69 35.74
C LYS A 40 -22.35 19.70 34.57
N ALA A 41 -23.00 19.95 33.44
CA ALA A 41 -22.88 19.10 32.25
C ALA A 41 -21.46 19.15 31.64
N LEU A 42 -20.81 20.33 31.64
CA LEU A 42 -19.43 20.46 31.18
C LEU A 42 -18.46 19.70 32.09
N LYS A 43 -18.66 19.80 33.42
CA LYS A 43 -17.82 19.11 34.41
C LYS A 43 -17.99 17.59 34.36
N GLU A 44 -19.21 17.10 34.17
CA GLU A 44 -19.49 15.68 33.93
C GLU A 44 -18.88 15.20 32.60
N GLN A 45 -18.89 16.02 31.55
CA GLN A 45 -18.26 15.68 30.27
C GLN A 45 -16.73 15.63 30.37
N GLU A 46 -16.10 16.53 31.13
CA GLU A 46 -14.66 16.50 31.40
C GLU A 46 -14.25 15.31 32.26
N GLU A 47 -15.02 14.97 33.29
CA GLU A 47 -14.80 13.78 34.12
C GLU A 47 -14.95 12.48 33.31
N GLN A 48 -15.96 12.40 32.41
CA GLN A 48 -16.11 11.25 31.51
C GLN A 48 -14.95 11.13 30.51
N ARG A 49 -14.42 12.26 29.99
CA ARG A 49 -13.23 12.27 29.11
C ARG A 49 -11.95 11.91 29.86
N ALA A 50 -11.82 12.34 31.12
CA ALA A 50 -10.69 11.97 31.98
C ALA A 50 -10.73 10.48 32.34
N ALA A 51 -11.90 9.94 32.68
CA ALA A 51 -12.11 8.52 32.94
C ALA A 51 -11.80 7.64 31.71
N ALA A 52 -12.26 8.04 30.52
CA ALA A 52 -11.94 7.33 29.27
C ALA A 52 -10.43 7.34 28.94
N ARG A 53 -9.74 8.46 29.23
CA ARG A 53 -8.28 8.55 29.06
C ARG A 53 -7.51 7.69 30.06
N GLU A 54 -8.01 7.59 31.29
CA GLU A 54 -7.42 6.71 32.31
C GLU A 54 -7.68 5.22 32.00
N GLU A 55 -8.86 4.88 31.49
CA GLU A 55 -9.20 3.53 31.03
C GLU A 55 -8.34 3.11 29.83
N ALA A 56 -8.04 4.01 28.89
CA ALA A 56 -7.06 3.77 27.82
C ALA A 56 -5.61 3.59 28.33
N ARG A 57 -5.29 4.07 29.54
CA ARG A 57 -3.97 3.90 30.19
C ARG A 57 -3.86 2.57 30.97
N ARG A 58 -4.98 1.95 31.36
CA ARG A 58 -5.01 0.65 32.05
C ARG A 58 -4.28 -0.47 31.29
N PRO A 59 -4.47 -0.69 29.97
CA PRO A 59 -3.76 -1.75 29.22
C PRO A 59 -2.26 -1.49 29.01
N ALA A 60 -1.76 -0.30 29.36
CA ALA A 60 -0.32 0.02 29.37
C ALA A 60 0.29 -0.24 30.75
N LYS A 61 -0.43 0.10 31.84
CA LYS A 61 0.01 -0.18 33.21
C LYS A 61 -0.02 -1.67 33.54
N GLU A 62 -1.05 -2.38 33.10
CA GLU A 62 -1.19 -3.83 33.29
C GLU A 62 -0.11 -4.61 32.51
N ARG A 63 0.28 -4.11 31.33
CA ARG A 63 1.42 -4.64 30.56
C ARG A 63 2.76 -4.45 31.27
N LEU A 64 2.92 -3.31 31.96
CA LEU A 64 4.12 -3.00 32.74
C LEU A 64 4.20 -3.84 34.03
N GLU A 65 3.06 -4.15 34.64
CA GLU A 65 2.96 -5.03 35.81
C GLU A 65 3.29 -6.48 35.46
N TYR A 66 2.81 -6.98 34.31
CA TYR A 66 3.14 -8.32 33.83
C TYR A 66 4.65 -8.49 33.54
N MET A 67 5.31 -7.44 33.06
CA MET A 67 6.77 -7.42 32.84
C MET A 67 7.60 -7.36 34.13
N LYS A 68 7.02 -6.89 35.24
CA LYS A 68 7.70 -6.85 36.55
C LYS A 68 7.64 -8.17 37.31
N ASN A 69 6.63 -8.99 37.04
CA ASN A 69 6.37 -10.23 37.78
C ASN A 69 6.89 -11.51 37.08
N SER A 70 7.52 -11.40 35.91
CA SER A 70 8.21 -12.52 35.28
C SER A 70 9.65 -12.62 35.81
N ASP A 71 9.91 -13.65 36.62
CA ASP A 71 11.21 -14.02 37.21
C ASP A 71 12.26 -14.52 36.18
N ASP A 72 12.40 -13.85 35.03
CA ASP A 72 13.52 -14.09 34.13
C ASP A 72 14.71 -13.20 34.53
N VAL A 73 15.47 -13.70 35.52
CA VAL A 73 16.74 -13.13 36.02
C VAL A 73 17.74 -12.82 34.89
N PHE A 74 17.54 -13.41 33.71
CA PHE A 74 18.35 -13.19 32.51
C PHE A 74 18.10 -11.85 31.81
N THR A 75 16.88 -11.29 31.88
CA THR A 75 16.57 -10.00 31.22
C THR A 75 16.80 -8.80 32.14
N ALA A 76 16.64 -8.96 33.45
CA ALA A 76 16.83 -7.87 34.41
C ALA A 76 18.28 -7.32 34.43
N ASP A 77 19.29 -8.18 34.30
CA ASP A 77 20.71 -7.76 34.27
C ASP A 77 21.09 -7.06 32.95
N MET A 78 20.46 -7.46 31.83
CA MET A 78 20.60 -6.81 30.53
C MET A 78 20.02 -5.39 30.54
N TYR A 79 18.86 -5.19 31.17
CA TYR A 79 18.22 -3.87 31.29
C TYR A 79 18.89 -2.97 32.34
N LYS A 80 19.49 -3.52 33.41
CA LYS A 80 20.23 -2.73 34.41
C LYS A 80 21.56 -2.19 33.88
N ARG A 81 22.20 -2.94 32.97
CA ARG A 81 23.37 -2.45 32.22
C ARG A 81 22.97 -1.36 31.23
N GLN A 82 21.84 -1.48 30.54
CA GLN A 82 21.32 -0.41 29.69
C GLN A 82 20.95 0.84 30.51
N SER A 83 20.26 0.71 31.65
CA SER A 83 19.83 1.88 32.43
C SER A 83 20.97 2.71 33.02
N ASN A 84 22.11 2.10 33.35
CA ASN A 84 23.26 2.83 33.87
C ASN A 84 24.19 3.38 32.77
N GLN A 85 24.08 2.86 31.54
CA GLN A 85 24.82 3.37 30.39
C GLN A 85 24.04 4.48 29.66
N ASP A 86 22.71 4.46 29.78
CA ASP A 86 21.82 5.46 29.17
C ASP A 86 21.70 6.77 29.99
N GLU A 87 22.17 6.85 31.24
CA GLU A 87 22.09 8.10 32.04
C GLU A 87 23.39 8.93 32.06
N GLU A 88 24.54 8.38 31.64
CA GLU A 88 25.79 9.15 31.50
C GLU A 88 26.21 9.42 30.04
N ASP A 89 25.60 8.77 29.04
CA ASP A 89 25.82 9.05 27.60
C ASP A 89 24.70 9.92 26.98
N ARG A 90 23.94 10.67 27.78
CA ARG A 90 22.81 11.48 27.31
C ARG A 90 23.10 12.96 27.04
N ASP A 91 24.34 13.42 27.21
CA ASP A 91 24.71 14.83 27.05
C ASP A 91 26.00 15.07 26.24
N ALA A 92 26.45 14.14 25.38
CA ALA A 92 27.67 14.36 24.58
C ALA A 92 27.77 13.63 23.23
N VAL A 93 26.73 13.59 22.38
CA VAL A 93 26.89 13.51 20.90
C VAL A 93 25.71 14.24 20.24
N LEU A 94 25.71 15.56 20.34
CA LEU A 94 24.81 16.46 19.59
C LEU A 94 25.68 17.39 18.76
N ASP A 95 26.07 16.92 17.57
CA ASP A 95 26.28 17.70 16.35
C ASP A 95 26.76 16.71 15.28
N ASP A 96 26.21 16.78 14.06
CA ASP A 96 26.43 15.91 12.89
C ASP A 96 25.59 14.60 12.94
N ASP A 97 24.35 14.56 12.46
CA ASP A 97 23.96 14.79 11.07
C ASP A 97 22.43 14.98 10.99
N ASP A 98 21.94 16.22 10.85
CA ASP A 98 20.55 16.48 10.41
C ASP A 98 20.22 15.70 9.11
N GLU A 99 21.24 15.39 8.31
CA GLU A 99 21.17 14.56 7.11
C GLU A 99 20.82 13.08 7.40
N LEU A 100 21.30 12.51 8.51
CA LEU A 100 21.03 11.11 8.90
C LEU A 100 19.58 10.95 9.39
N ASP A 101 19.07 11.92 10.13
CA ASP A 101 17.67 11.95 10.56
C ASP A 101 16.73 12.21 9.38
N ALA A 102 17.10 13.06 8.44
CA ALA A 102 16.38 13.23 7.17
C ALA A 102 16.35 11.92 6.37
N LEU A 103 17.46 11.18 6.29
CA LEU A 103 17.55 9.89 5.61
C LEU A 103 16.66 8.83 6.29
N ARG A 104 16.63 8.82 7.63
CA ARG A 104 15.77 7.92 8.42
C ARG A 104 14.29 8.20 8.18
N LEU A 105 13.89 9.47 8.20
CA LEU A 105 12.53 9.91 7.90
C LEU A 105 12.14 9.56 6.45
N ALA A 106 13.04 9.78 5.48
CA ALA A 106 12.81 9.41 4.09
C ALA A 106 12.60 7.90 3.91
N ARG A 107 13.40 7.07 4.60
CA ARG A 107 13.25 5.60 4.57
C ARG A 107 11.94 5.14 5.20
N ILE A 108 11.56 5.70 6.35
CA ILE A 108 10.29 5.42 7.01
C ILE A 108 9.11 5.81 6.12
N ASN A 109 9.18 6.98 5.47
CA ASN A 109 8.14 7.45 4.55
C ASN A 109 8.04 6.56 3.31
N LYS A 110 9.17 6.09 2.76
CA LYS A 110 9.20 5.12 1.65
C LYS A 110 8.53 3.80 2.04
N MET A 111 8.87 3.24 3.21
CA MET A 111 8.27 2.01 3.71
C MET A 111 6.76 2.17 3.97
N LYS A 112 6.34 3.28 4.59
CA LYS A 112 4.92 3.60 4.80
C LYS A 112 4.15 3.69 3.48
N LYS A 113 4.72 4.36 2.47
CA LYS A 113 4.11 4.49 1.14
C LYS A 113 3.97 3.13 0.44
N GLN A 114 5.01 2.29 0.50
CA GLN A 114 4.95 0.93 -0.05
C GLN A 114 3.90 0.08 0.64
N LYS A 115 3.82 0.13 1.98
CA LYS A 115 2.81 -0.59 2.75
C LYS A 115 1.39 -0.11 2.42
N ALA A 116 1.18 1.20 2.30
CA ALA A 116 -0.11 1.76 1.91
C ALA A 116 -0.53 1.31 0.50
N GLN A 117 0.40 1.32 -0.47
CA GLN A 117 0.16 0.81 -1.82
C GLN A 117 -0.17 -0.69 -1.82
N MET A 118 0.54 -1.49 -1.03
CA MET A 118 0.27 -2.91 -0.90
C MET A 118 -1.13 -3.16 -0.30
N GLN A 119 -1.53 -2.38 0.70
CA GLN A 119 -2.87 -2.45 1.30
C GLN A 119 -3.96 -2.06 0.31
N GLU A 120 -3.75 -1.01 -0.49
CA GLU A 120 -4.67 -0.60 -1.56
C GLU A 120 -4.82 -1.69 -2.62
N ASN A 121 -3.71 -2.31 -3.03
CA ASN A 121 -3.73 -3.42 -3.97
C ASN A 121 -4.45 -4.65 -3.39
N LEU A 122 -4.22 -4.98 -2.11
CA LEU A 122 -4.97 -6.04 -1.42
C LEU A 122 -6.48 -5.74 -1.42
N ALA A 123 -6.87 -4.49 -1.18
CA ALA A 123 -8.28 -4.06 -1.21
C ALA A 123 -8.90 -4.18 -2.62
N LYS A 124 -8.10 -4.02 -3.68
CA LYS A 124 -8.50 -4.26 -5.08
C LYS A 124 -8.56 -5.76 -5.44
N GLY A 125 -8.25 -6.65 -4.51
CA GLY A 125 -8.25 -8.11 -4.74
C GLY A 125 -6.97 -8.64 -5.39
N HIS A 126 -5.85 -7.90 -5.31
CA HIS A 126 -4.54 -8.44 -5.66
C HIS A 126 -4.11 -9.47 -4.62
N GLY A 127 -3.31 -10.47 -5.02
CA GLY A 127 -2.94 -11.59 -4.15
C GLY A 127 -3.75 -12.87 -4.41
N VAL A 128 -4.87 -12.75 -5.13
CA VAL A 128 -5.74 -13.88 -5.48
C VAL A 128 -5.61 -14.15 -6.97
N TYR A 129 -5.82 -15.41 -7.37
CA TYR A 129 -5.83 -15.85 -8.75
C TYR A 129 -7.23 -16.35 -9.11
N ASP A 130 -8.02 -15.46 -9.71
CA ASP A 130 -9.43 -15.69 -10.02
C ASP A 130 -9.66 -15.83 -11.54
N GLU A 131 -10.75 -16.48 -11.91
CA GLU A 131 -11.25 -16.47 -13.28
C GLU A 131 -12.12 -15.24 -13.51
N VAL A 132 -11.81 -14.48 -14.56
CA VAL A 132 -12.52 -13.27 -14.96
C VAL A 132 -13.19 -13.49 -16.30
N PHE A 133 -14.47 -13.16 -16.38
CA PHE A 133 -15.23 -13.18 -17.63
C PHE A 133 -14.89 -11.99 -18.52
N GLU A 134 -15.14 -12.12 -19.83
CA GLU A 134 -14.84 -11.12 -20.85
C GLU A 134 -15.35 -9.71 -20.48
N GLU A 135 -16.59 -9.59 -19.98
CA GLU A 135 -17.21 -8.31 -19.62
C GLU A 135 -16.48 -7.56 -18.48
N ASN A 136 -15.84 -8.31 -17.59
CA ASN A 136 -15.13 -7.76 -16.43
C ASN A 136 -13.63 -7.63 -16.67
N PHE A 137 -13.12 -8.10 -17.81
CA PHE A 137 -11.72 -8.04 -18.18
C PHE A 137 -11.22 -6.59 -18.20
N LEU A 138 -11.89 -5.71 -18.95
CA LEU A 138 -11.49 -4.30 -19.07
C LEU A 138 -11.55 -3.55 -17.74
N LYS A 139 -12.58 -3.83 -16.91
CA LYS A 139 -12.69 -3.22 -15.58
C LYS A 139 -11.51 -3.61 -14.69
N THR A 140 -11.10 -4.87 -14.74
CA THR A 140 -10.00 -5.40 -13.94
C THR A 140 -8.65 -4.82 -14.39
N VAL A 141 -8.42 -4.79 -15.71
CA VAL A 141 -7.17 -4.30 -16.31
C VAL A 141 -6.99 -2.79 -16.13
N LEU A 142 -8.07 -2.01 -16.11
CA LEU A 142 -8.03 -0.56 -15.88
C LEU A 142 -7.96 -0.18 -14.40
N ALA A 143 -8.47 -1.02 -13.49
CA ALA A 143 -8.45 -0.74 -12.06
C ALA A 143 -7.05 -0.83 -11.43
N SER A 144 -6.14 -1.57 -12.08
CA SER A 144 -4.85 -1.94 -11.53
C SER A 144 -3.72 -1.48 -12.44
N LYS A 145 -2.60 -1.05 -11.85
CA LYS A 145 -1.45 -0.57 -12.64
C LYS A 145 -0.77 -1.68 -13.44
N PHE A 146 -0.57 -2.83 -12.82
CA PHE A 146 0.05 -3.99 -13.45
C PHE A 146 -0.92 -5.15 -13.42
N CYS A 147 -1.16 -5.76 -14.58
CA CYS A 147 -2.02 -6.93 -14.70
C CYS A 147 -1.35 -8.02 -15.53
N VAL A 148 -1.60 -9.26 -15.13
CA VAL A 148 -1.14 -10.46 -15.82
C VAL A 148 -2.38 -11.30 -16.14
N ALA A 149 -2.71 -11.39 -17.43
CA ALA A 149 -3.86 -12.14 -17.91
C ALA A 149 -3.42 -13.45 -18.53
N HIS A 150 -3.85 -14.58 -17.95
CA HIS A 150 -3.62 -15.89 -18.55
C HIS A 150 -4.83 -16.33 -19.37
N PHE A 151 -4.64 -16.47 -20.69
CA PHE A 151 -5.60 -17.11 -21.58
C PHE A 151 -5.41 -18.63 -21.53
N PHE A 152 -6.40 -19.32 -20.98
CA PHE A 152 -6.37 -20.77 -20.75
C PHE A 152 -7.52 -21.46 -21.48
N HIS A 153 -7.40 -22.78 -21.61
CA HIS A 153 -8.42 -23.66 -22.12
C HIS A 153 -8.34 -25.01 -21.40
N GLU A 154 -9.49 -25.56 -21.02
CA GLU A 154 -9.58 -26.69 -20.06
C GLU A 154 -8.95 -27.99 -20.59
N ASP A 155 -9.07 -28.22 -21.90
CA ASP A 155 -8.51 -29.39 -22.59
C ASP A 155 -6.97 -29.39 -22.71
N PHE A 156 -6.30 -28.26 -22.51
CA PHE A 156 -4.85 -28.17 -22.70
C PHE A 156 -4.10 -28.39 -21.38
N GLU A 157 -3.38 -29.50 -21.26
CA GLU A 157 -2.58 -29.82 -20.06
C GLU A 157 -1.52 -28.75 -19.75
N ARG A 158 -0.92 -28.16 -20.78
CA ARG A 158 0.05 -27.07 -20.65
C ARG A 158 -0.52 -25.84 -19.95
N CYS A 159 -1.81 -25.56 -20.13
CA CYS A 159 -2.47 -24.47 -19.39
C CYS A 159 -2.55 -24.77 -17.90
N LYS A 160 -2.76 -26.04 -17.51
CA LYS A 160 -2.80 -26.45 -16.10
C LYS A 160 -1.45 -26.28 -15.41
N ILE A 161 -0.34 -26.45 -16.14
CA ILE A 161 1.01 -26.19 -15.62
C ILE A 161 1.16 -24.69 -15.33
N MET A 162 0.84 -23.84 -16.30
CA MET A 162 0.91 -22.38 -16.14
C MET A 162 0.01 -21.87 -14.99
N ASP A 163 -1.18 -22.45 -14.84
CA ASP A 163 -2.13 -22.14 -13.76
C ASP A 163 -1.51 -22.32 -12.36
N LYS A 164 -0.74 -23.40 -12.17
CA LYS A 164 -0.08 -23.70 -10.88
C LYS A 164 0.97 -22.65 -10.53
N HIS A 165 1.82 -22.28 -11.48
CA HIS A 165 2.88 -21.29 -11.25
C HIS A 165 2.32 -19.89 -11.05
N LEU A 166 1.34 -19.47 -11.86
CA LEU A 166 0.70 -18.17 -11.71
C LEU A 166 -0.06 -18.03 -10.40
N LYS A 167 -0.67 -19.11 -9.91
CA LYS A 167 -1.32 -19.10 -8.59
C LYS A 167 -0.32 -18.88 -7.44
N LEU A 168 0.87 -19.45 -7.52
CA LEU A 168 1.95 -19.22 -6.54
C LEU A 168 2.52 -17.79 -6.65
N LEU A 169 2.68 -17.29 -7.87
CA LEU A 169 3.14 -15.92 -8.08
C LEU A 169 2.12 -14.88 -7.63
N ALA A 170 0.83 -15.16 -7.81
CA ALA A 170 -0.24 -14.27 -7.37
C ALA A 170 -0.17 -14.02 -5.86
N THR A 171 0.10 -15.04 -5.04
CA THR A 171 0.20 -14.88 -3.58
C THR A 171 1.44 -14.11 -3.15
N ASN A 172 2.53 -14.19 -3.92
CA ASN A 172 3.80 -13.55 -3.58
C ASN A 172 3.86 -12.08 -4.07
N HIS A 173 3.24 -11.78 -5.22
CA HIS A 173 3.35 -10.47 -5.88
C HIS A 173 2.04 -9.69 -5.84
N VAL A 174 1.82 -9.00 -4.73
CA VAL A 174 0.64 -8.13 -4.54
C VAL A 174 0.71 -6.86 -5.41
N GLU A 175 1.87 -6.50 -5.97
CA GLU A 175 1.96 -5.36 -6.89
C GLU A 175 1.15 -5.53 -8.19
N ALA A 176 0.97 -6.76 -8.65
CA ALA A 176 0.32 -7.08 -9.91
C ALA A 176 -0.95 -7.89 -9.68
N ARG A 177 -1.97 -7.65 -10.51
CA ARG A 177 -3.20 -8.44 -10.48
C ARG A 177 -3.06 -9.60 -11.45
N PHE A 178 -3.11 -10.82 -10.93
CA PHE A 178 -3.12 -12.04 -11.74
C PHE A 178 -4.54 -12.56 -11.86
N PHE A 179 -4.92 -12.97 -13.07
CA PHE A 179 -6.21 -13.61 -13.31
C PHE A 179 -6.14 -14.47 -14.57
N LYS A 180 -7.12 -15.36 -14.71
CA LYS A 180 -7.28 -16.20 -15.88
C LYS A 180 -8.57 -15.93 -16.62
N ILE A 181 -8.55 -16.17 -17.92
CA ILE A 181 -9.70 -16.02 -18.81
C ILE A 181 -9.76 -17.19 -19.78
N ASN A 182 -10.95 -17.77 -19.94
CA ASN A 182 -11.15 -18.86 -20.88
C ASN A 182 -11.12 -18.32 -22.32
N ALA A 183 -10.22 -18.85 -23.14
CA ALA A 183 -10.02 -18.42 -24.52
C ALA A 183 -11.26 -18.64 -25.41
N GLU A 184 -12.07 -19.68 -25.16
CA GLU A 184 -13.29 -19.95 -25.93
C GLU A 184 -14.40 -18.95 -25.63
N LYS A 185 -14.45 -18.45 -24.39
CA LYS A 185 -15.45 -17.48 -23.96
C LYS A 185 -15.10 -16.04 -24.33
N ALA A 186 -13.83 -15.74 -24.60
CA ALA A 186 -13.31 -14.40 -24.81
C ALA A 186 -12.71 -14.21 -26.21
N LEU A 187 -13.46 -14.61 -27.25
CA LEU A 187 -13.00 -14.64 -28.64
C LEU A 187 -12.57 -13.26 -29.15
N PHE A 188 -13.24 -12.18 -28.72
CA PHE A 188 -12.89 -10.81 -29.10
C PHE A 188 -11.44 -10.45 -28.73
N PHE A 189 -11.02 -10.82 -27.51
CA PHE A 189 -9.66 -10.55 -27.05
C PHE A 189 -8.64 -11.50 -27.67
N VAL A 190 -9.02 -12.76 -27.93
CA VAL A 190 -8.18 -13.72 -28.66
C VAL A 190 -7.86 -13.20 -30.06
N GLU A 191 -8.85 -12.68 -30.78
CA GLU A 191 -8.66 -12.08 -32.09
C GLU A 191 -7.89 -10.76 -32.01
N LYS A 192 -8.26 -9.85 -31.09
CA LYS A 192 -7.65 -8.53 -30.97
C LYS A 192 -6.18 -8.57 -30.51
N LEU A 193 -5.85 -9.52 -29.64
CA LEU A 193 -4.48 -9.73 -29.14
C LEU A 193 -3.73 -10.78 -29.96
N GLU A 194 -4.31 -11.28 -31.05
CA GLU A 194 -3.71 -12.26 -31.97
C GLU A 194 -3.16 -13.51 -31.24
N ILE A 195 -3.96 -14.08 -30.35
CA ILE A 195 -3.58 -15.26 -29.58
C ILE A 195 -3.77 -16.51 -30.45
N ARG A 196 -2.66 -17.05 -30.97
CA ARG A 196 -2.65 -18.25 -31.82
C ARG A 196 -2.28 -19.54 -31.09
N THR A 197 -1.64 -19.43 -29.93
CA THR A 197 -1.08 -20.56 -29.20
C THR A 197 -1.49 -20.47 -27.74
N LEU A 198 -1.93 -21.58 -27.16
CA LEU A 198 -2.26 -21.67 -25.74
C LEU A 198 -1.23 -22.57 -25.03
N PRO A 199 -0.85 -22.28 -23.78
CA PRO A 199 -1.24 -21.12 -22.97
C PRO A 199 -0.65 -19.80 -23.50
N THR A 200 -1.35 -18.67 -23.39
CA THR A 200 -0.73 -17.34 -23.60
C THR A 200 -0.94 -16.48 -22.36
N VAL A 201 0.11 -15.80 -21.93
CA VAL A 201 0.06 -14.83 -20.83
C VAL A 201 0.33 -13.45 -21.39
N VAL A 202 -0.56 -12.50 -21.12
CA VAL A 202 -0.44 -11.11 -21.60
C VAL A 202 -0.19 -10.20 -20.42
N PHE A 203 0.81 -9.35 -20.57
CA PHE A 203 1.23 -8.38 -19.57
C PHE A 203 0.67 -7.01 -19.90
N PHE A 204 -0.04 -6.42 -18.94
CA PHE A 204 -0.62 -5.09 -19.07
C PHE A 204 -0.01 -4.13 -18.06
N GLN A 205 0.29 -2.92 -18.51
CA GLN A 205 0.65 -1.78 -17.67
C GLN A 205 -0.24 -0.60 -18.02
N ASP A 206 -0.90 -0.04 -17.00
CA ASP A 206 -1.77 1.12 -17.11
C ASP A 206 -2.80 0.97 -18.26
N GLY A 207 -3.38 -0.23 -18.39
CA GLY A 207 -4.37 -0.56 -19.41
C GLY A 207 -3.82 -0.89 -20.81
N LYS A 208 -2.49 -0.86 -21.02
CA LYS A 208 -1.86 -1.17 -22.31
C LYS A 208 -1.12 -2.49 -22.25
N ALA A 209 -1.26 -3.32 -23.29
CA ALA A 209 -0.47 -4.55 -23.43
C ALA A 209 0.99 -4.19 -23.75
N ILE A 210 1.92 -4.60 -22.88
CA ILE A 210 3.36 -4.37 -23.08
C ILE A 210 3.99 -5.53 -23.86
N ASP A 211 3.79 -6.75 -23.37
CA ASP A 211 4.42 -7.96 -23.88
C ASP A 211 3.49 -9.17 -23.71
N LYS A 212 3.77 -10.25 -24.44
CA LYS A 212 3.01 -11.49 -24.44
C LYS A 212 3.97 -12.68 -24.35
N LEU A 213 3.73 -13.57 -23.42
CA LEU A 213 4.39 -14.87 -23.33
C LEU A 213 3.56 -15.90 -24.10
N LEU A 214 4.12 -16.43 -25.18
CA LEU A 214 3.48 -17.43 -26.03
C LEU A 214 3.91 -18.84 -25.61
N GLY A 215 3.00 -19.61 -25.02
CA GLY A 215 3.29 -20.95 -24.51
C GLY A 215 4.34 -20.90 -23.41
N PHE A 216 5.40 -21.68 -23.61
CA PHE A 216 6.60 -21.68 -22.76
C PHE A 216 7.80 -21.08 -23.49
N ASN A 217 7.56 -20.32 -24.56
CA ASN A 217 8.65 -19.73 -25.32
C ASN A 217 9.37 -18.66 -24.48
N GLY A 218 10.67 -18.83 -24.30
CA GLY A 218 11.49 -17.98 -23.44
C GLY A 218 11.59 -18.43 -21.98
N LEU A 219 11.06 -19.61 -21.64
CA LEU A 219 11.33 -20.28 -20.36
C LEU A 219 12.35 -21.42 -20.54
N PRO A 220 13.27 -21.63 -19.59
CA PRO A 220 14.16 -22.76 -19.60
C PRO A 220 13.37 -24.06 -19.39
N ASN A 221 13.85 -25.17 -19.97
CA ASN A 221 13.30 -26.53 -19.80
C ASN A 221 11.85 -26.77 -20.32
N GLY A 222 11.29 -25.84 -21.10
CA GLY A 222 10.02 -26.06 -21.79
C GLY A 222 8.84 -26.23 -20.83
N ASP A 223 8.35 -27.47 -20.67
CA ASP A 223 7.17 -27.81 -19.87
C ASP A 223 7.50 -27.96 -18.35
N GLU A 224 8.78 -28.14 -17.98
CA GLU A 224 9.26 -28.29 -16.59
C GLU A 224 10.06 -27.07 -16.11
N PHE A 225 9.47 -25.88 -16.22
CA PHE A 225 10.08 -24.64 -15.73
C PHE A 225 9.79 -24.43 -14.23
N SER A 226 10.69 -23.72 -13.53
CA SER A 226 10.47 -23.37 -12.13
C SER A 226 9.64 -22.08 -12.01
N THR A 227 8.96 -21.91 -10.86
CA THR A 227 8.21 -20.66 -10.58
C THR A 227 9.11 -19.42 -10.65
N ARG A 228 10.39 -19.59 -10.29
CA ARG A 228 11.40 -18.53 -10.35
C ARG A 228 11.71 -18.13 -11.80
N ASP A 229 11.80 -19.08 -12.73
CA ASP A 229 12.07 -18.75 -14.13
C ASP A 229 10.94 -17.91 -14.74
N LEU A 230 9.69 -18.25 -14.37
CA LEU A 230 8.53 -17.46 -14.77
C LEU A 230 8.55 -16.08 -14.09
N GLU A 231 8.90 -16.00 -12.82
CA GLU A 231 9.08 -14.73 -12.10
C GLU A 231 10.12 -13.84 -12.79
N GLU A 232 11.27 -14.40 -13.15
CA GLU A 232 12.36 -13.70 -13.86
C GLU A 232 11.88 -13.18 -15.21
N ARG A 233 11.15 -14.02 -15.97
CA ARG A 233 10.57 -13.61 -17.25
C ARG A 233 9.58 -12.44 -17.10
N ILE A 234 8.72 -12.47 -16.09
CA ILE A 234 7.76 -11.39 -15.84
C ILE A 234 8.49 -10.13 -15.32
N GLY A 235 9.51 -10.30 -14.48
CA GLY A 235 10.34 -9.20 -13.97
C GLY A 235 11.08 -8.45 -15.08
N ILE A 236 11.53 -9.14 -16.13
CA ILE A 236 12.13 -8.51 -17.32
C ILE A 236 11.15 -7.55 -18.01
N THR A 237 9.85 -7.87 -18.03
CA THR A 237 8.82 -6.99 -18.61
C THR A 237 8.49 -5.78 -17.72
N GLY A 238 8.97 -5.76 -16.47
CA GLY A 238 8.74 -4.69 -15.51
C GLY A 238 7.36 -4.71 -14.84
N CYS A 239 6.59 -5.80 -14.99
CA CYS A 239 5.27 -5.94 -14.36
C CYS A 239 5.34 -6.34 -12.89
N ILE A 240 6.46 -6.91 -12.46
CA ILE A 240 6.73 -7.37 -11.10
C ILE A 240 8.05 -6.77 -10.63
N LYS A 241 8.12 -6.41 -9.35
CA LYS A 241 9.35 -6.00 -8.68
C LYS A 241 10.02 -7.25 -8.14
N MET A 242 11.00 -7.76 -8.86
CA MET A 242 11.91 -8.71 -8.26
C MET A 242 12.80 -7.99 -7.26
N GLU A 243 12.88 -8.52 -6.04
CA GLU A 243 14.06 -8.27 -5.22
C GLU A 243 15.23 -8.93 -5.95
N ARG A 244 15.93 -8.15 -6.78
CA ARG A 244 17.19 -8.58 -7.37
C ARG A 244 18.09 -8.97 -6.19
N GLY A 245 18.18 -10.26 -5.91
CA GLY A 245 19.33 -10.80 -5.21
C GLY A 245 20.56 -10.28 -5.95
N PHE A 246 21.56 -9.83 -5.21
CA PHE A 246 22.86 -9.42 -5.72
C PHE A 246 23.51 -10.62 -6.43
N TYR A 247 23.11 -10.89 -7.65
CA TYR A 247 23.84 -11.75 -8.57
C TYR A 247 24.60 -10.80 -9.47
N GLU A 248 25.92 -10.81 -9.29
CA GLU A 248 26.87 -10.16 -10.17
C GLU A 248 26.50 -10.44 -11.62
N GLU A 249 26.56 -9.38 -12.40
CA GLU A 249 26.50 -9.38 -13.85
C GLU A 249 27.54 -10.39 -14.39
N ARG A 250 27.14 -11.63 -14.69
CA ARG A 250 27.96 -12.47 -15.57
C ARG A 250 27.90 -11.80 -16.93
N ALA A 251 29.02 -11.24 -17.35
CA ALA A 251 29.23 -10.43 -18.54
C ALA A 251 28.98 -11.15 -19.89
N ASP A 252 28.30 -12.29 -19.89
CA ASP A 252 28.21 -13.18 -21.06
C ASP A 252 26.85 -13.10 -21.79
N ASP A 253 25.81 -12.47 -21.21
CA ASP A 253 24.45 -12.44 -21.79
C ASP A 253 24.01 -11.03 -22.21
N ALA A 254 24.88 -10.31 -22.92
CA ALA A 254 24.47 -9.12 -23.66
C ALA A 254 23.79 -9.55 -24.98
N PRO A 255 22.59 -9.02 -25.33
CA PRO A 255 21.96 -9.32 -26.60
C PRO A 255 22.82 -8.76 -27.75
N LYS A 256 23.37 -9.66 -28.59
CA LYS A 256 24.14 -9.31 -29.78
C LYS A 256 23.24 -8.55 -30.76
N LYS A 257 23.45 -7.24 -30.87
CA LYS A 257 22.85 -6.42 -31.93
C LYS A 257 23.35 -6.92 -33.28
N VAL A 258 22.43 -7.44 -34.10
CA VAL A 258 22.69 -7.85 -35.48
C VAL A 258 22.84 -6.56 -36.30
N VAL A 259 24.10 -6.16 -36.57
CA VAL A 259 24.40 -5.10 -37.53
C VAL A 259 24.48 -5.73 -38.90
N SER A 260 23.50 -5.45 -39.76
CA SER A 260 23.48 -5.88 -41.16
C SER A 260 24.46 -5.03 -41.97
N THR A 261 25.64 -5.59 -42.24
CA THR A 261 26.65 -4.97 -43.12
C THR A 261 26.20 -5.05 -44.58
N ILE A 262 25.85 -3.90 -45.14
CA ILE A 262 25.63 -3.70 -46.58
C ILE A 262 26.98 -3.81 -47.31
N THR A 263 27.01 -4.71 -48.28
CA THR A 263 28.08 -4.96 -49.23
C THR A 263 28.35 -3.78 -50.15
N ARG A 264 29.63 -3.47 -50.38
CA ARG A 264 30.10 -2.82 -51.61
C ARG A 264 31.46 -3.40 -51.99
N GLY A 265 31.46 -4.19 -53.06
CA GLY A 265 32.62 -4.98 -53.48
C GLY A 265 33.73 -4.18 -54.14
N LYS A 266 34.88 -4.85 -54.29
CA LYS A 266 35.76 -4.71 -55.46
C LYS A 266 36.62 -5.97 -55.63
N VAL A 267 36.73 -6.38 -56.88
CA VAL A 267 37.32 -7.60 -57.44
C VAL A 267 38.79 -7.38 -57.78
N SER A 268 39.64 -8.42 -57.63
CA SER A 268 40.68 -8.92 -58.59
C SER A 268 41.84 -9.61 -57.84
N ARG A 269 42.11 -10.91 -58.07
CA ARG A 269 43.22 -11.48 -58.91
C ARG A 269 44.62 -11.03 -58.42
N THR A 270 45.67 -11.85 -58.24
CA THR A 270 46.06 -13.19 -58.72
C THR A 270 47.34 -13.59 -57.95
N GLU A 271 47.56 -14.90 -57.80
CA GLU A 271 48.83 -15.66 -57.90
C GLU A 271 49.98 -15.46 -56.89
N ASP A 272 50.31 -16.58 -56.25
CA ASP A 272 51.63 -17.24 -56.12
C ASP A 272 52.85 -16.41 -55.68
N PHE A 273 53.29 -16.61 -54.42
CA PHE A 273 54.71 -16.81 -54.10
C PHE A 273 54.86 -17.46 -52.71
N GLU A 274 55.33 -18.71 -52.68
CA GLU A 274 55.90 -19.37 -51.51
C GLU A 274 57.28 -18.79 -51.17
N ASP A 275 57.77 -19.14 -49.97
CA ASP A 275 59.15 -19.08 -49.44
C ASP A 275 59.59 -17.82 -48.63
N PRO A 276 60.61 -17.94 -47.75
CA PRO A 276 60.70 -18.81 -46.56
C PRO A 276 61.39 -18.08 -45.36
N PHE A 277 61.50 -18.75 -44.21
CA PHE A 277 62.43 -18.50 -43.06
C PHE A 277 63.33 -17.24 -43.05
N ASP A 278 63.31 -16.49 -41.94
CA ASP A 278 64.55 -16.12 -41.22
C ASP A 278 64.26 -15.69 -39.75
N ASP A 279 65.00 -16.33 -38.83
CA ASP A 279 65.22 -16.18 -37.37
C ASP A 279 64.06 -15.89 -36.37
#